data_AF-A0AAW2QF92-F1
#
_entry.id   AF-A0AAW2QF92-F1
#
_cell.length_a   1.000
_cell.length_b   1.000
_cell.length_c   1.000
_cell.angle_alpha   90.00
_cell.angle_beta   90.00
_cell.angle_gamma   90.00
#
_symmetry.space_group_name_H-M   'P 1'
#
loop_
_entity.id
_entity.type
_entity.pdbx_description
1 polymer ?
#
loop_
_entity_poly.entity_id
_entity_poly.type
_entity_poly.pdbx_seq_one_letter_code
_entity_poly.pdbx_strand_id
1 'polypeptide(L)'
;MLTASAHIITAVIGSGVLSLAWAIAQLGWVAGPAVLLAFSFITYFTSTLLADSYRCPGPVHGTRNYTYMGVVRSHLGGLKVQLCGLAQYGNLVGVTIGYTITASISMVAVKRSNCFHKNGHDVKCSISNYPFMAIFAGIQIILSQIPNFHKLSWLSIVAAVMSFAYSSIGLGLSIAKVAGT
;
A
#
# COMPACT_ATOMS: atom_id res chain seq x y z
N MET A 1 19.29 8.76 5.27
CA MET A 1 18.39 7.91 6.07
C MET A 1 16.95 8.41 6.06
N LEU A 2 16.70 9.70 6.34
CA LEU A 2 15.36 10.31 6.39
C LEU A 2 14.49 10.04 5.14
N THR A 3 15.05 10.17 3.94
CA THR A 3 14.32 9.94 2.68
C THR A 3 13.93 8.48 2.49
N ALA A 4 14.81 7.54 2.86
CA ALA A 4 14.55 6.10 2.74
C ALA A 4 13.47 5.65 3.73
N SER A 5 13.53 6.09 4.98
CA SER A 5 12.48 5.82 5.98
C SER A 5 11.15 6.44 5.57
N ALA A 6 11.14 7.67 5.03
CA ALA A 6 9.92 8.30 4.52
C ALA A 6 9.30 7.50 3.37
N HIS A 7 10.11 7.04 2.41
CA HIS A 7 9.64 6.17 1.32
C HIS A 7 9.01 4.88 1.85
N ILE A 8 9.66 4.21 2.82
CA ILE A 8 9.13 2.97 3.43
C ILE A 8 7.79 3.24 4.11
N ILE A 9 7.69 4.30 4.93
CA ILE A 9 6.45 4.67 5.61
C ILE A 9 5.33 4.92 4.60
N THR A 10 5.59 5.72 3.56
CA THR A 10 4.57 6.04 2.54
C THR A 10 4.20 4.85 1.66
N ALA A 11 5.07 3.85 1.52
CA ALA A 11 4.75 2.62 0.82
C ALA A 11 3.82 1.70 1.65
N VAL A 12 3.94 1.75 2.98
CA VAL A 12 3.11 0.96 3.92
C VAL A 12 1.76 1.65 4.17
N ILE A 13 1.76 2.98 4.32
CA ILE A 13 0.55 3.78 4.52
C ILE A 13 -0.13 3.99 3.16
N GLY A 14 -0.85 2.95 2.70
CA GLY A 14 -1.54 2.93 1.42
C GLY A 14 -3.05 2.70 1.55
N SER A 15 -3.69 2.28 0.45
CA SER A 15 -5.13 1.99 0.42
C SER A 15 -5.56 0.88 1.39
N GLY A 16 -4.63 0.00 1.79
CA GLY A 16 -4.87 -1.06 2.78
C GLY A 16 -5.27 -0.54 4.17
N VAL A 17 -4.95 0.72 4.52
CA VAL A 17 -5.40 1.32 5.79
C VAL A 17 -6.92 1.50 5.83
N LEU A 18 -7.58 1.69 4.68
CA LEU A 18 -9.04 1.88 4.64
C LEU A 18 -9.78 0.60 5.02
N SER A 19 -9.31 -0.57 4.60
CA SER A 19 -9.88 -1.86 5.00
C SER A 19 -9.48 -2.27 6.43
N LEU A 20 -8.37 -1.73 6.94
CA LEU A 20 -7.90 -1.99 8.30
C LEU A 20 -8.91 -1.50 9.35
N ALA A 21 -9.50 -0.32 9.17
CA ALA A 21 -10.51 0.21 10.08
C ALA A 21 -11.72 -0.74 10.19
N TRP A 22 -12.18 -1.28 9.06
CA TRP A 22 -13.27 -2.26 9.04
C TRP A 22 -12.87 -3.56 9.76
N ALA A 23 -11.66 -4.08 9.51
CA ALA A 23 -11.18 -5.29 10.18
C ALA A 23 -11.06 -5.13 11.70
N ILE A 24 -10.54 -3.99 12.17
CA ILE A 24 -10.47 -3.67 13.61
C ILE A 24 -11.88 -3.56 14.20
N ALA A 25 -12.82 -2.96 13.47
CA ALA A 25 -14.22 -2.88 13.91
C ALA A 25 -14.86 -4.27 14.09
N GLN A 26 -14.51 -5.24 13.25
CA GLN A 26 -14.97 -6.63 13.41
C GLN A 26 -14.31 -7.35 14.59
N LEU A 27 -13.03 -7.10 14.86
CA LEU A 27 -12.29 -7.70 15.98
C LEU A 27 -12.62 -7.06 17.33
N GLY A 28 -13.11 -5.82 17.34
CA GLY A 28 -13.43 -5.07 18.55
C GLY A 28 -12.21 -4.39 19.19
N TRP A 29 -12.49 -3.60 20.24
CA TRP A 29 -11.52 -2.66 20.83
C TRP A 29 -10.31 -3.34 21.50
N VAL A 30 -10.45 -4.58 21.98
CA VAL A 30 -9.34 -5.29 22.64
C VAL A 30 -8.55 -6.12 21.65
N ALA A 31 -9.22 -7.00 20.91
CA ALA A 31 -8.54 -7.92 20.00
C ALA A 31 -7.93 -7.20 18.79
N GLY A 32 -8.58 -6.14 18.28
CA GLY A 32 -8.05 -5.35 17.16
C GLY A 32 -6.65 -4.79 17.43
N PRO A 33 -6.46 -3.93 18.45
CA PRO A 33 -5.14 -3.42 18.82
C PRO A 33 -4.13 -4.50 19.21
N ALA A 34 -4.56 -5.55 19.91
CA ALA A 34 -3.67 -6.66 20.27
C ALA A 34 -3.09 -7.35 19.01
N VAL A 35 -3.94 -7.63 18.01
CA VAL A 35 -3.51 -8.21 16.73
C VAL A 35 -2.62 -7.25 15.94
N LEU A 36 -2.92 -5.95 15.94
CA LEU A 36 -2.06 -4.94 15.31
C LEU A 36 -0.65 -4.92 15.92
N LEU A 37 -0.54 -4.95 17.25
CA LEU A 37 0.74 -4.98 17.95
C LEU A 37 1.50 -6.27 17.65
N ALA A 38 0.82 -7.41 17.64
CA ALA A 38 1.43 -8.69 17.29
C ALA A 38 1.98 -8.69 15.85
N PHE A 39 1.19 -8.23 14.87
CA PHE A 39 1.68 -8.12 13.49
C PHE A 39 2.79 -7.09 13.34
N SER A 40 2.74 -5.97 14.05
CA SER A 40 3.81 -4.98 14.07
C SER A 40 5.13 -5.59 14.57
N PHE A 41 5.09 -6.37 15.66
CA PHE A 41 6.26 -7.06 16.19
C PHE A 41 6.82 -8.09 15.20
N ILE A 42 5.94 -8.90 14.58
CA ILE A 42 6.34 -9.88 13.57
C ILE A 42 6.97 -9.19 12.35
N THR A 43 6.38 -8.10 11.85
CA THR A 43 6.93 -7.32 10.74
C THR A 43 8.28 -6.70 11.09
N TYR A 44 8.45 -6.20 12.32
CA TYR A 44 9.73 -5.66 12.79
C TYR A 44 10.81 -6.74 12.80
N PHE A 45 10.53 -7.88 13.45
CA PHE A 45 11.47 -9.00 13.55
C PHE A 45 11.85 -9.58 12.17
N THR A 46 10.88 -9.76 11.28
CA THR A 46 11.16 -10.25 9.93
C THR A 46 11.95 -9.23 9.10
N SER A 47 11.70 -7.94 9.28
CA SER A 47 12.45 -6.87 8.60
C SER A 47 13.91 -6.80 9.05
N THR A 48 14.18 -7.00 10.34
CA THR A 48 15.56 -7.06 10.86
C THR A 48 16.30 -8.26 10.30
N LEU A 49 15.67 -9.44 10.28
CA LEU A 49 16.27 -10.65 9.67
C LEU A 49 16.60 -10.44 8.19
N LEU A 50 15.70 -9.80 7.44
CA LEU A 50 15.92 -9.53 6.01
C LEU A 50 17.04 -8.51 5.79
N ALA A 51 17.14 -7.50 6.65
CA ALA A 51 18.23 -6.51 6.61
C ALA A 51 19.59 -7.14 6.91
N ASP A 52 19.66 -8.07 7.87
CA ASP A 52 20.89 -8.79 8.20
C ASP A 52 21.29 -9.79 7.10
N SER A 53 20.30 -10.43 6.47
CA SER A 53 20.53 -11.45 5.42
C SER A 53 20.80 -10.86 4.03
N TYR A 54 20.79 -9.54 3.90
CA TYR A 54 20.94 -8.90 2.59
C TYR A 54 22.35 -9.06 1.98
N ARG A 55 23.36 -9.44 2.78
CA ARG A 55 24.70 -9.84 2.33
C ARG A 55 25.01 -11.29 2.70
N CYS A 56 25.61 -12.04 1.76
CA CYS A 56 26.02 -13.44 1.95
C CYS A 56 27.40 -13.69 1.30
N PRO A 57 28.34 -14.48 1.87
CA PRO A 57 28.25 -15.37 3.06
C PRO A 57 28.53 -14.72 4.43
N GLY A 58 28.75 -13.40 4.50
CA GLY A 58 28.88 -12.70 5.77
C GLY A 58 28.60 -11.19 5.64
N PRO A 59 28.35 -10.48 6.75
CA PRO A 59 27.92 -9.08 6.73
C PRO A 59 28.97 -8.10 6.18
N VAL A 60 30.26 -8.43 6.28
CA VAL A 60 31.38 -7.55 5.90
C VAL A 60 31.90 -7.83 4.49
N HIS A 61 32.09 -9.12 4.14
CA HIS A 61 32.67 -9.54 2.86
C HIS A 61 31.65 -10.15 1.89
N GLY A 62 30.38 -10.22 2.27
CA GLY A 62 29.32 -10.82 1.46
C GLY A 62 28.88 -9.97 0.28
N THR A 63 28.52 -10.64 -0.81
CA THR A 63 27.93 -10.01 -1.99
C THR A 63 26.52 -9.51 -1.67
N ARG A 64 26.15 -8.40 -2.30
CA ARG A 64 24.89 -7.71 -2.09
C ARG A 64 23.76 -8.40 -2.85
N ASN A 65 22.74 -8.89 -2.15
CA ASN A 65 21.53 -9.38 -2.77
C ASN A 65 20.49 -8.26 -2.86
N TYR A 66 20.16 -7.84 -4.08
CA TYR A 66 19.23 -6.73 -4.32
C TYR A 66 17.75 -7.16 -4.34
N THR A 67 17.48 -8.46 -4.41
CA THR A 67 16.12 -9.01 -4.49
C THR A 67 15.87 -10.02 -3.38
N TYR A 68 14.63 -10.06 -2.89
CA TYR A 68 14.22 -11.03 -1.87
C TYR A 68 14.50 -12.48 -2.30
N MET A 69 14.14 -12.85 -3.53
CA MET A 69 14.48 -14.17 -4.07
C MET A 69 16.00 -14.42 -4.16
N GLY A 70 16.81 -13.38 -4.38
CA GLY A 70 18.28 -13.48 -4.34
C GLY A 70 18.78 -13.84 -2.95
N VAL A 71 18.26 -13.17 -1.92
CA VAL A 71 18.56 -13.48 -0.50
C VAL A 71 18.16 -14.92 -0.14
N VAL A 72 16.94 -15.33 -0.51
CA VAL A 72 16.45 -16.69 -0.22
C VAL A 72 17.30 -17.73 -0.95
N ARG A 73 17.72 -17.44 -2.19
CA ARG A 73 18.59 -18.33 -2.96
C ARG A 73 19.96 -18.47 -2.31
N SER A 74 20.55 -17.38 -1.81
CA SER A 74 21.89 -17.42 -1.20
C SER A 74 21.94 -18.07 0.18
N HIS A 75 20.83 -18.09 0.93
CA HIS A 75 20.80 -18.66 2.29
C HIS A 75 20.08 -20.01 2.40
N LEU A 76 18.97 -20.21 1.68
CA LEU A 76 18.10 -21.38 1.86
C LEU A 76 18.20 -22.36 0.69
N GLY A 77 18.35 -21.85 -0.54
CA GLY A 77 18.45 -22.66 -1.75
C GLY A 77 17.20 -23.51 -2.07
N GLY A 78 17.26 -24.21 -3.22
CA GLY A 78 16.30 -25.24 -3.60
C GLY A 78 14.83 -24.79 -3.70
N LEU A 79 13.92 -25.69 -3.31
CA LEU A 79 12.46 -25.53 -3.41
C LEU A 79 11.93 -24.29 -2.65
N LYS A 80 12.61 -23.89 -1.57
CA LYS A 80 12.21 -22.76 -0.73
C LYS A 80 12.22 -21.44 -1.51
N VAL A 81 13.13 -21.29 -2.47
CA VAL A 81 13.18 -20.12 -3.37
C VAL A 81 11.92 -20.04 -4.23
N GLN A 82 11.44 -21.17 -4.75
CA GLN A 82 10.24 -21.21 -5.58
C GLN A 82 8.99 -20.88 -4.77
N LEU A 83 8.84 -21.44 -3.57
CA LEU A 83 7.72 -21.15 -2.67
C LEU A 83 7.71 -19.67 -2.24
N CYS A 84 8.85 -19.14 -1.82
CA CYS A 84 8.99 -17.72 -1.45
C CYS A 84 8.75 -16.79 -2.64
N GLY A 85 9.24 -17.18 -3.83
CA GLY A 85 8.97 -16.45 -5.07
C GLY A 85 7.48 -16.43 -5.42
N LEU A 86 6.80 -17.56 -5.34
CA LEU A 86 5.37 -17.66 -5.59
C LEU A 86 4.57 -16.77 -4.63
N ALA A 87 4.88 -16.81 -3.33
CA ALA A 87 4.26 -15.96 -2.34
C ALA A 87 4.52 -14.47 -2.60
N GLN A 88 5.77 -14.10 -2.94
CA GLN A 88 6.14 -12.72 -3.27
C GLN A 88 5.37 -12.22 -4.50
N TYR A 89 5.43 -12.94 -5.62
CA TYR A 89 4.75 -12.52 -6.85
C TYR A 89 3.23 -12.51 -6.70
N GLY A 90 2.66 -13.49 -5.99
CA GLY A 90 1.23 -13.51 -5.67
C GLY A 90 0.80 -12.25 -4.92
N ASN A 91 1.56 -11.84 -3.91
CA ASN A 91 1.31 -10.59 -3.18
C ASN A 91 1.42 -9.36 -4.10
N LEU A 92 2.46 -9.25 -4.93
CA LEU A 92 2.63 -8.13 -5.85
C LEU A 92 1.47 -8.01 -6.85
N VAL A 93 0.99 -9.14 -7.39
CA VAL A 93 -0.17 -9.19 -8.29
C VAL A 93 -1.44 -8.74 -7.56
N GLY A 94 -1.69 -9.29 -6.37
CA GLY A 94 -2.85 -8.93 -5.55
C GLY A 94 -2.87 -7.43 -5.22
N VAL A 95 -1.73 -6.88 -4.81
CA VAL A 95 -1.57 -5.45 -4.53
C VAL A 95 -1.85 -4.61 -5.79
N THR A 96 -1.32 -5.01 -6.94
CA THR A 96 -1.53 -4.29 -8.22
C THR A 96 -3.01 -4.26 -8.62
N ILE A 97 -3.70 -5.40 -8.49
CA ILE A 97 -5.15 -5.49 -8.76
C ILE A 97 -5.92 -4.60 -7.78
N GLY A 98 -5.61 -4.69 -6.48
CA GLY A 98 -6.26 -3.92 -5.43
C GLY A 98 -6.14 -2.40 -5.65
N TYR A 99 -4.94 -1.92 -5.97
CA TYR A 99 -4.72 -0.50 -6.30
C TYR A 99 -5.46 -0.07 -7.56
N THR A 100 -5.48 -0.90 -8.61
CA THR A 100 -6.17 -0.58 -9.86
C THR A 100 -7.67 -0.42 -9.66
N ILE A 101 -8.29 -1.34 -8.90
CA ILE A 101 -9.72 -1.26 -8.56
C ILE A 101 -9.98 -0.03 -7.69
N THR A 102 -9.20 0.17 -6.63
CA THR A 102 -9.39 1.28 -5.67
C THR A 102 -9.26 2.65 -6.35
N ALA A 103 -8.24 2.84 -7.20
CA ALA A 103 -8.06 4.07 -7.96
C ALA A 103 -9.24 4.34 -8.89
N SER A 104 -9.74 3.30 -9.56
CA SER A 104 -10.87 3.41 -10.49
C SER A 104 -12.16 3.80 -9.79
N ILE A 105 -12.49 3.13 -8.67
CA ILE A 105 -13.66 3.46 -7.85
C ILE A 105 -13.57 4.91 -7.36
N SER A 106 -12.39 5.34 -6.92
CA SER A 106 -12.15 6.71 -6.44
C SER A 106 -12.39 7.75 -7.54
N MET A 107 -11.88 7.52 -8.75
CA MET A 107 -12.11 8.42 -9.89
C MET A 107 -13.58 8.45 -10.33
N VAL A 108 -14.25 7.29 -10.32
CA VAL A 108 -15.70 7.21 -10.59
C VAL A 108 -16.50 8.01 -9.57
N ALA A 109 -16.15 7.93 -8.29
CA ALA A 109 -16.81 8.69 -7.22
C ALA A 109 -16.67 10.22 -7.44
N VAL A 110 -15.47 10.69 -7.79
CA VAL A 110 -15.24 12.12 -8.11
C VAL A 110 -16.07 12.56 -9.32
N LYS A 111 -16.05 11.79 -10.43
CA LYS A 111 -16.81 12.14 -11.63
C LYS A 111 -18.32 12.14 -11.38
N ARG A 112 -18.80 11.20 -10.55
CA ARG A 112 -20.20 11.13 -10.14
C ARG A 112 -20.59 12.35 -9.28
N SER A 113 -19.74 12.75 -8.33
CA SER A 113 -19.93 13.96 -7.54
C SER A 113 -20.04 15.22 -8.42
N ASN A 114 -19.14 15.37 -9.39
CA ASN A 114 -19.18 16.50 -10.34
C ASN A 114 -20.43 16.48 -11.22
N CYS A 115 -20.92 15.30 -11.60
CA CYS A 115 -22.15 15.15 -12.37
C CYS A 115 -23.38 15.60 -11.57
N PHE A 116 -23.49 15.22 -10.30
CA PHE A 116 -24.57 15.66 -9.42
C PHE A 116 -24.51 17.16 -9.13
N HIS A 117 -23.31 17.72 -8.95
CA HIS A 117 -23.14 19.15 -8.74
C HIS A 117 -23.59 19.97 -9.96
N LYS A 118 -23.34 19.48 -11.18
CA LYS A 118 -23.69 20.20 -12.42
C LYS A 118 -25.15 20.07 -12.82
N ASN A 119 -25.71 18.88 -12.68
CA ASN A 119 -27.00 18.52 -13.29
C ASN A 119 -28.12 18.32 -12.26
N GLY A 120 -27.83 18.49 -10.96
CA GLY A 120 -28.76 18.21 -9.86
C GLY A 120 -28.74 16.75 -9.42
N HIS A 121 -29.31 16.48 -8.24
CA HIS A 121 -29.32 15.13 -7.65
C HIS A 121 -30.34 14.19 -8.32
N ASP A 122 -31.26 14.73 -9.14
CA ASP A 122 -32.33 13.98 -9.79
C ASP A 122 -31.90 13.26 -11.07
N VAL A 123 -30.67 13.49 -11.56
CA VAL A 123 -30.16 12.82 -12.77
C VAL A 123 -29.42 11.51 -12.46
N LYS A 124 -29.66 10.48 -13.27
CA LYS A 124 -28.97 9.19 -13.15
C LYS A 124 -27.55 9.26 -13.72
N CYS A 125 -26.58 9.67 -12.91
CA CYS A 125 -25.16 9.68 -13.28
C CYS A 125 -24.57 8.25 -13.18
N SER A 126 -24.61 7.49 -14.28
CA SER A 126 -23.93 6.20 -14.41
C SER A 126 -22.56 6.38 -15.07
N ILE A 127 -21.49 6.03 -14.36
CA ILE A 127 -20.11 6.16 -14.82
C ILE A 127 -19.44 4.78 -14.76
N SER A 128 -18.83 4.35 -15.88
CA SER A 128 -18.14 3.05 -15.97
C SER A 128 -16.73 3.09 -15.37
N ASN A 129 -16.31 1.99 -14.73
CA ASN A 129 -14.97 1.84 -14.13
C ASN A 129 -13.87 1.52 -15.16
N TYR A 130 -14.20 0.77 -16.22
CA TYR A 130 -13.24 0.29 -17.23
C TYR A 130 -12.31 1.37 -17.82
N PRO A 131 -12.79 2.56 -18.24
CA PRO A 131 -11.90 3.58 -18.77
C PRO A 131 -10.89 4.08 -17.73
N PHE A 132 -11.29 4.18 -16.45
CA PHE A 132 -10.39 4.61 -15.38
C PHE A 132 -9.35 3.55 -15.02
N MET A 133 -9.72 2.27 -15.08
CA MET A 133 -8.76 1.16 -14.92
C MET A 133 -7.69 1.22 -16.02
N ALA A 134 -8.09 1.43 -17.27
CA ALA A 134 -7.16 1.53 -18.40
C ALA A 134 -6.23 2.75 -18.28
N ILE A 135 -6.76 3.91 -17.88
CA ILE A 135 -5.97 5.13 -17.64
C ILE A 135 -4.93 4.89 -16.53
N PHE A 136 -5.36 4.32 -15.41
CA PHE A 136 -4.46 4.04 -14.28
C PHE A 136 -3.36 3.04 -14.66
N ALA A 137 -3.70 1.99 -15.41
CA ALA A 137 -2.71 1.05 -15.95
C ALA A 137 -1.70 1.74 -16.89
N GLY A 138 -2.16 2.66 -17.76
CA GLY A 138 -1.28 3.46 -18.60
C GLY A 138 -0.29 4.31 -17.79
N ILE A 139 -0.77 4.97 -16.72
CA ILE A 139 0.09 5.74 -15.81
C ILE A 139 1.12 4.83 -15.12
N GLN A 140 0.73 3.63 -14.68
CA GLN A 140 1.65 2.67 -14.06
C GLN A 140 2.75 2.21 -15.03
N ILE A 141 2.42 1.97 -16.31
CA ILE A 141 3.41 1.60 -17.34
C ILE A 141 4.41 2.73 -17.56
N ILE A 142 3.97 3.98 -17.58
CA ILE A 142 4.85 5.14 -17.72
C ILE A 142 5.76 5.28 -16.48
N LEU A 143 5.19 5.19 -15.28
CA LEU A 143 5.93 5.30 -14.04
C LEU A 143 6.95 4.17 -13.85
N SER A 144 6.66 2.96 -14.34
CA SER A 144 7.58 1.82 -14.26
C SER A 144 8.85 2.00 -15.10
N GLN A 145 8.85 2.92 -16.09
CA GLN A 145 10.04 3.26 -16.86
C GLN A 145 11.04 4.12 -16.08
N ILE A 146 10.67 4.65 -14.90
CA ILE A 146 11.53 5.53 -14.11
C ILE A 146 12.50 4.66 -13.29
N PRO A 147 13.81 4.66 -13.59
CA PRO A 147 14.74 3.68 -13.03
C PRO A 147 15.20 3.99 -11.60
N ASN A 148 14.93 5.20 -11.09
CA ASN A 148 15.49 5.68 -9.82
C ASN A 148 14.41 6.12 -8.82
N PHE A 149 14.37 5.47 -7.66
CA PHE A 149 13.47 5.81 -6.54
C PHE A 149 13.57 7.28 -6.10
N HIS A 150 14.76 7.87 -6.19
CA HIS A 150 14.94 9.28 -5.83
C HIS A 150 14.13 10.22 -6.73
N LYS A 151 13.93 9.86 -8.01
CA LYS A 151 13.08 10.62 -8.95
C LYS A 151 11.59 10.46 -8.63
N LEU A 152 11.22 9.44 -7.85
CA LEU A 152 9.86 9.17 -7.38
C LEU A 152 9.58 9.76 -5.99
N SER A 153 10.53 10.46 -5.36
CA SER A 153 10.36 11.10 -4.05
C SER A 153 9.12 12.00 -3.96
N TRP A 154 8.81 12.70 -5.06
CA TRP A 154 7.62 13.55 -5.11
C TRP A 154 6.31 12.74 -4.93
N LEU A 155 6.23 11.51 -5.45
CA LEU A 155 5.05 10.64 -5.28
C LEU A 155 4.87 10.26 -3.82
N SER A 156 5.96 9.99 -3.11
CA SER A 156 5.92 9.69 -1.68
C SER A 156 5.45 10.90 -0.86
N ILE A 157 5.84 12.13 -1.23
CA ILE A 157 5.31 13.34 -0.60
C ILE A 157 3.80 13.44 -0.80
N VAL A 158 3.30 13.22 -2.03
CA VAL A 158 1.86 13.23 -2.30
C VAL A 158 1.14 12.13 -1.52
N ALA A 159 1.67 10.92 -1.48
CA ALA A 159 1.11 9.82 -0.70
C ALA A 159 1.03 10.16 0.80
N ALA A 160 2.06 10.80 1.36
CA ALA A 160 2.05 11.27 2.74
C ALA A 160 0.94 12.30 2.98
N VAL A 161 0.84 13.33 2.12
CA VAL A 161 -0.19 14.39 2.23
C VAL A 161 -1.59 13.77 2.17
N MET A 162 -1.84 12.88 1.20
CA MET A 162 -3.12 12.17 1.08
C MET A 162 -3.42 11.33 2.33
N SER A 163 -2.39 10.74 2.95
CA SER A 163 -2.53 9.95 4.16
C SER A 163 -2.95 10.74 5.38
N PHE A 164 -2.35 11.90 5.60
CA PHE A 164 -2.80 12.83 6.62
C PHE A 164 -4.20 13.36 6.34
N ALA A 165 -4.52 13.66 5.08
CA ALA A 165 -5.83 14.17 4.69
C ALA A 165 -6.94 13.15 4.99
N TYR A 166 -6.85 11.90 4.50
CA TYR A 166 -7.91 10.91 4.75
C TYR A 166 -8.00 10.54 6.23
N SER A 167 -6.88 10.49 6.96
CA SER A 167 -6.89 10.19 8.40
C SER A 167 -7.57 11.30 9.20
N SER A 168 -7.32 12.56 8.85
CA SER A 168 -7.95 13.72 9.49
C SER A 168 -9.44 13.77 9.21
N ILE A 169 -9.86 13.49 7.97
CA ILE A 169 -11.27 13.39 7.59
C ILE A 169 -11.95 12.25 8.37
N GLY A 170 -11.33 11.07 8.43
CA GLY A 170 -11.85 9.92 9.17
C GLY A 170 -12.00 10.21 10.66
N LEU A 171 -11.00 10.84 11.28
CA LEU A 171 -11.04 11.26 12.67
C LEU A 171 -12.16 12.29 12.91
N GLY A 172 -12.24 13.32 12.07
CA GLY A 172 -13.27 14.36 12.17
C GLY A 172 -14.69 13.82 12.05
N LEU A 173 -14.95 12.94 11.07
CA LEU A 173 -16.24 12.27 10.91
C LEU A 173 -16.57 11.37 12.10
N SER A 174 -15.58 10.68 12.67
CA SER A 174 -15.78 9.83 13.84
C SER A 174 -16.14 10.64 15.09
N ILE A 175 -15.43 11.75 15.34
CA ILE A 175 -15.72 12.67 16.45
C ILE A 175 -17.12 13.27 16.28
N ALA A 176 -17.45 13.77 15.08
CA ALA A 176 -18.77 14.34 14.79
C ALA A 176 -19.89 13.32 15.03
N LYS A 177 -19.65 12.04 14.68
CA LYS A 177 -20.62 10.98 14.91
C LYS A 177 -20.85 10.71 16.40
N VAL A 178 -19.81 10.77 17.23
CA VAL A 178 -19.90 10.56 18.70
C VAL A 178 -20.48 11.78 19.42
N ALA A 179 -20.16 12.99 18.98
CA ALA A 179 -20.67 14.22 19.59
C ALA A 179 -22.14 14.51 19.21
N GLY A 180 -22.59 13.99 18.06
CA GLY A 180 -23.98 14.09 17.60
C GLY A 180 -24.89 12.92 18.04
N THR A 181 -24.38 12.00 18.85
CA THR A 181 -25.14 10.95 19.56
C THR A 181 -25.25 11.30 21.03
#